data_AF-A0A1G1E5U2-F1
#
_entry.id   AF-A0A1G1E5U2-F1
#
_cell.length_a   1.000
_cell.length_b   1.000
_cell.length_c   1.000
_cell.angle_alpha   90.00
_cell.angle_beta   90.00
_cell.angle_gamma   90.00
#
_symmetry.space_group_name_H-M   'P 1'
#
loop_
_entity.id
_entity.type
_entity.pdbx_description
1 polymer ?
#
loop_
_entity_poly.entity_id
_entity_poly.type
_entity_poly.pdbx_seq_one_letter_code
_entity_poly.pdbx_strand_id
1 'polypeptide(L)' 'MSQENKLVAEIQKNDLEVVRVSLTEYKGKDYFDIRLYYREDGDWRPTKKGLTLAIGLLPELKKAIQALDKALTQQQKKEL' A
#
# COMPACT_ATOMS: atom_id res chain seq x y z
N MET A 1 -13.52 -14.91 -15.22
CA MET A 1 -12.97 -15.07 -13.87
C MET A 1 -12.65 -13.68 -13.35
N SER A 2 -13.57 -13.10 -12.59
CA SER A 2 -13.45 -11.75 -12.07
C SER A 2 -12.26 -11.70 -11.13
N GLN A 3 -11.27 -10.86 -11.44
CA GLN A 3 -10.20 -10.52 -10.51
C GLN A 3 -10.85 -9.77 -9.34
N GLU A 4 -11.22 -10.48 -8.27
CA GLU A 4 -11.82 -9.85 -7.10
C GLU A 4 -10.72 -9.16 -6.31
N ASN A 5 -10.57 -7.85 -6.56
CA ASN A 5 -9.65 -7.00 -5.84
C ASN A 5 -10.33 -6.54 -4.55
N LYS A 6 -9.94 -7.13 -3.43
CA LYS A 6 -10.48 -6.81 -2.10
C LYS A 6 -9.69 -5.67 -1.49
N LEU A 7 -10.29 -4.48 -1.42
CA LEU A 7 -9.72 -3.35 -0.68
C LEU A 7 -9.62 -3.72 0.81
N VAL A 8 -8.41 -3.62 1.37
CA VAL A 8 -8.13 -3.90 2.79
C VAL A 8 -7.96 -2.61 3.57
N ALA A 9 -7.26 -1.62 3.00
CA ALA A 9 -7.05 -0.34 3.64
C ALA A 9 -6.94 0.78 2.60
N GLU A 10 -7.33 1.99 3.02
CA GLU A 10 -7.13 3.23 2.27
C GLU A 10 -6.48 4.25 3.20
N ILE A 11 -5.43 4.91 2.72
CA ILE A 11 -4.62 5.87 3.46
C ILE A 11 -4.62 7.17 2.67
N GLN A 12 -5.12 8.26 3.27
CA GLN A 12 -5.12 9.56 2.61
C GLN A 12 -3.70 10.15 2.63
N LYS A 13 -3.14 10.39 1.44
CA LYS A 13 -1.81 10.99 1.29
C LYS A 13 -1.90 12.52 1.22
N ASN A 14 -2.91 13.04 0.53
CA ASN A 14 -3.29 14.46 0.49
C ASN A 14 -4.74 14.60 -0.02
N ASP A 15 -5.20 15.84 -0.26
CA ASP A 15 -6.56 16.15 -0.74
C ASP A 15 -6.92 15.47 -2.08
N LEU A 16 -5.92 15.18 -2.92
CA LEU A 16 -6.11 14.68 -4.28
C LEU A 16 -5.58 13.26 -4.49
N GLU A 17 -4.91 12.66 -3.50
CA GLU A 17 -4.25 11.36 -3.61
C GLU A 17 -4.51 10.47 -2.38
N VAL A 18 -4.84 9.21 -2.63
CA VAL A 18 -5.03 8.16 -1.60
C VAL A 18 -4.21 6.93 -1.96
N VAL A 19 -3.60 6.28 -0.99
CA VAL A 19 -2.92 4.99 -1.15
C VAL A 19 -3.90 3.90 -0.77
N ARG A 20 -4.21 3.00 -1.69
CA ARG A 20 -5.05 1.83 -1.45
C ARG A 20 -4.20 0.59 -1.33
N VAL A 21 -4.50 -0.23 -0.33
CA VAL A 21 -3.92 -1.55 -0.12
C VAL A 21 -5.01 -2.57 -0.37
N SER A 22 -4.78 -3.45 -1.33
CA SER A 22 -5.75 -4.45 -1.75
C SER A 22 -5.14 -5.85 -1.80
N LEU A 23 -5.98 -6.86 -1.65
CA LEU A 23 -5.66 -8.25 -1.93
C LEU A 23 -6.26 -8.67 -3.26
N THR A 24 -5.52 -9.44 -4.04
CA THR A 24 -5.99 -9.95 -5.32
C THR A 24 -5.48 -11.37 -5.54
N GLU A 25 -6.32 -12.22 -6.11
CA GLU A 25 -5.92 -13.56 -6.52
C GLU A 25 -5.67 -13.59 -8.03
N TYR A 26 -4.52 -14.12 -8.45
CA TYR A 26 -4.20 -14.33 -9.86
C TYR A 26 -3.65 -15.73 -10.07
N LYS A 27 -4.36 -16.53 -10.88
CA LYS A 27 -4.02 -17.92 -11.20
C LYS A 27 -3.80 -18.80 -9.94
N GLY A 28 -4.67 -18.67 -8.94
CA GLY A 28 -4.59 -19.43 -7.69
C GLY A 28 -3.42 -19.04 -6.78
N LYS A 29 -2.84 -17.87 -7.00
CA LYS A 29 -1.83 -17.26 -6.13
C LYS A 29 -2.33 -15.94 -5.60
N ASP A 30 -2.14 -15.71 -4.31
CA ASP A 30 -2.48 -14.46 -3.67
C ASP A 30 -1.37 -13.43 -3.83
N TYR A 31 -1.80 -12.20 -4.10
CA TYR A 31 -0.99 -11.02 -4.19
C TYR A 31 -1.61 -9.90 -3.37
N PHE A 32 -0.77 -8.97 -2.94
CA PHE A 32 -1.22 -7.69 -2.42
C PHE A 32 -0.75 -6.57 -3.35
N ASP A 33 -1.61 -5.59 -3.60
CA ASP A 33 -1.34 -4.40 -4.40
C ASP A 33 -1.42 -3.18 -3.49
N ILE A 34 -0.36 -2.37 -3.48
CA ILE A 34 -0.32 -1.08 -2.83
C ILE A 34 -0.20 -0.04 -3.93
N ARG A 35 -1.27 0.72 -4.17
CA ARG A 35 -1.33 1.63 -5.32
C ARG A 35 -1.84 2.99 -4.92
N LEU A 36 -1.21 4.02 -5.49
CA LEU A 36 -1.66 5.39 -5.36
C LEU A 36 -2.80 5.64 -6.34
N TYR A 37 -3.92 6.11 -5.82
CA TYR A 37 -5.06 6.61 -6.56
C TYR A 37 -5.08 8.13 -6.46
N TYR A 38 -5.54 8.78 -7.53
CA TYR A 38 -5.72 10.22 -7.58
C TYR A 38 -7.16 10.53 -7.94
N ARG A 39 -7.63 11.71 -7.56
CA ARG A 39 -8.99 12.17 -7.87
C ARG A 39 -9.00 12.91 -9.20
N GLU A 40 -9.81 12.44 -10.14
CA GLU A 40 -10.03 13.05 -11.46
C GLU A 40 -11.54 13.12 -11.70
N ASP A 41 -12.07 14.34 -11.93
CA ASP A 41 -13.50 14.58 -12.19
C ASP A 41 -14.47 13.98 -11.16
N GLY A 42 -14.05 13.87 -9.90
CA GLY A 42 -14.84 13.33 -8.81
C GLY A 42 -14.64 11.83 -8.56
N ASP A 43 -14.00 11.12 -9.49
CA ASP A 43 -13.71 9.68 -9.40
C ASP A 43 -12.26 9.40 -8.98
N TRP A 44 -12.06 8.29 -8.26
CA TRP A 44 -10.74 7.81 -7.87
C TRP A 44 -10.14 6.93 -8.95
N ARG A 45 -9.04 7.37 -9.58
CA ARG A 45 -8.34 6.63 -10.62
C ARG A 45 -7.00 6.07 -10.14
N PRO A 46 -6.67 4.82 -10.48
CA PRO A 46 -5.37 4.25 -10.16
C PRO A 46 -4.26 4.95 -10.96
N THR A 47 -3.15 5.26 -10.32
CA THR A 47 -1.95 5.72 -11.02
C THR A 47 -1.06 4.53 -11.43
N LYS A 48 -0.07 4.81 -12.27
CA LYS A 48 1.05 3.89 -12.54
C LYS A 48 1.97 3.70 -11.32
N LYS A 49 1.87 4.55 -10.29
CA LYS A 49 2.63 4.45 -9.04
C LYS A 49 1.94 3.43 -8.14
N GLY A 50 2.39 2.19 -8.21
CA GLY A 50 1.93 1.12 -7.35
C GLY A 50 2.92 -0.03 -7.33
N LEU A 51 2.77 -0.88 -6.32
CA LEU A 51 3.62 -2.02 -6.07
C LEU A 51 2.72 -3.23 -5.83
N THR A 52 2.79 -4.20 -6.73
CA THR A 52 2.13 -5.50 -6.58
C THR A 52 3.19 -6.52 -6.17
N LEU A 53 2.93 -7.25 -5.09
CA LEU A 53 3.85 -8.26 -4.56
C LEU A 53 3.09 -9.54 -4.23
N ALA A 54 3.80 -10.67 -4.30
CA ALA A 54 3.26 -11.95 -3.86
C ALA A 54 3.04 -11.96 -2.35
N ILE A 55 2.00 -12.64 -1.88
CA ILE A 55 1.65 -12.69 -0.45
C ILE A 55 2.80 -13.21 0.44
N GLY A 56 3.68 -14.06 -0.11
CA GLY A 56 4.85 -14.58 0.59
C GLY A 56 5.88 -13.52 1.00
N LEU A 57 5.87 -12.33 0.37
CA LEU A 57 6.76 -11.21 0.71
C LEU A 57 6.16 -10.29 1.79
N LEU A 58 4.90 -10.49 2.17
CA LEU A 58 4.23 -9.68 3.19
C LEU A 58 4.96 -9.67 4.55
N PRO A 59 5.52 -10.79 5.05
CA PRO A 59 6.28 -10.79 6.31
C PRO A 59 7.54 -9.92 6.25
N GLU A 60 8.20 -9.89 5.10
CA GLU A 60 9.41 -9.09 4.88
C GLU A 60 9.07 -7.60 4.80
N LEU A 61 8.02 -7.24 4.05
CA LEU A 61 7.52 -5.87 4.00
C LEU A 61 7.10 -5.37 5.40
N LYS A 62 6.41 -6.21 6.18
CA LYS A 62 6.04 -5.87 7.57
C LYS A 62 7.27 -5.59 8.44
N LYS A 63 8.32 -6.41 8.34
CA LYS A 63 9.59 -6.18 9.05
C LYS A 63 10.24 -4.86 8.63
N ALA A 64 10.23 -4.54 7.33
CA ALA A 64 10.77 -3.29 6.81
C ALA A 64 10.01 -2.06 7.36
N ILE A 65 8.67 -2.11 7.37
CA ILE A 65 7.84 -1.03 7.94
C ILE A 65 8.09 -0.88 9.45
N GLN A 66 8.23 -1.98 10.19
CA GLN A 66 8.57 -1.92 11.61
C GLN A 66 9.96 -1.35 11.86
N ALA A 67 10.94 -1.65 10.99
CA ALA A 67 12.27 -1.07 11.08
C ALA A 67 12.23 0.43 10.78
N LEU A 68 11.40 0.87 9.81
CA LEU A 68 11.16 2.28 9.51
C LEU A 68 10.59 3.02 10.72
N ASP A 69 9.57 2.46 11.37
CA ASP A 69 8.94 3.02 12.57
C ASP A 69 9.95 3.21 13.73
N LYS A 70 10.80 2.20 13.94
CA LYS A 70 11.91 2.29 14.90
C LYS A 70 12.93 3.36 14.52
N ALA A 71 13.31 3.46 13.24
CA ALA A 71 14.27 4.45 12.78
C ALA A 71 13.75 5.89 12.99
N LEU A 72 12.47 6.14 12.69
CA LEU A 72 11.82 7.42 12.93
C LEU A 72 11.81 7.80 14.42
N THR A 73 11.49 6.82 15.28
CA THR A 73 11.51 7.01 16.74
C THR A 73 12.91 7.37 17.27
N GLN A 74 13.97 6.83 16.67
CA GLN A 74 15.36 7.15 17.03
C GLN A 74 15.81 8.52 16.51
N GLN A 75 15.29 8.98 15.38
CA GLN A 75 15.60 10.33 14.87
C GLN A 75 15.00 11.43 15.75
N GLN A 76 13.76 11.27 16.21
CA GLN A 76 13.11 12.25 17.11
C GLN A 76 13.82 12.39 18.47
N LYS A 77 14.48 11.33 18.95
CA LYS A 77 15.22 11.33 20.22
C LYS A 77 16.63 11.93 20.10
N LYS A 78 17.11 12.17 18.88
CA LYS A 78 18.45 12.72 18.61
C LYS A 78 18.44 14.24 18.40
N GLU A 79 17.25 14.83 18.28
CA GLU A 79 17.03 16.28 18.19
C GLU A 79 16.54 16.91 19.51
N LEU A 80 16.50 16.14 20.61
CA LEU A 80 16.18 16.63 21.96
C LEU A 80 17.41 16.60 22.87
#